data_AF-A0A838ES46-F1
#
_entry.id   AF-A0A838ES46-F1
#
_cell.length_a   1.000
_cell.length_b   1.000
_cell.length_c   1.000
_cell.angle_alpha   90.00
_cell.angle_beta   90.00
_cell.angle_gamma   90.00
#
_symmetry.space_group_name_H-M   'P 1'
#
loop_
_entity.id
_entity.type
_entity.pdbx_description
1 polymer ?
#
loop_
_entity_poly.entity_id
_entity_poly.type
_entity_poly.pdbx_seq_one_letter_code
_entity_poly.pdbx_strand_id
1 'polypeptide(L)'
;MQIQEHVKISTAAALLAAPVLKKDIWIPFAASLLIDVDHYLWHAVTYRTLSLRAAVRYFGQADPPQLPLARLLHHPLVLGTLLFFAVRLRSRVLGLILAGLLFHVSLDVFHVSQMNTLKYTLREQANNNCRQCGQHYDALQLHTLHFSKNLLTRYNPEYFIVLCPDCHEQAHV
;
A
#
# COMPACT_ATOMS: atom_id res chain seq x y z
N MET A 1 0.58 -2.03 0.64
CA MET A 1 1.52 -2.97 -0.02
C MET A 1 2.85 -2.90 0.73
N GLN A 2 3.74 -3.90 0.65
CA GLN A 2 5.02 -3.80 1.39
C GLN A 2 6.00 -2.85 0.69
N ILE A 3 6.82 -2.13 1.45
CA ILE A 3 7.85 -1.20 0.92
C ILE A 3 8.76 -1.90 -0.10
N GLN A 4 9.16 -3.15 0.18
CA GLN A 4 10.01 -3.91 -0.75
C GLN A 4 9.35 -4.12 -2.12
N GLU A 5 8.03 -4.25 -2.16
CA GLU A 5 7.28 -4.42 -3.40
C GLU A 5 7.19 -3.10 -4.17
N HIS A 6 6.97 -1.97 -3.48
CA HIS A 6 7.04 -0.64 -4.12
C HIS A 6 8.41 -0.42 -4.75
N VAL A 7 9.49 -0.76 -4.04
CA VAL A 7 10.86 -0.64 -4.57
C VAL A 7 11.07 -1.55 -5.78
N LYS A 8 10.73 -2.84 -5.69
CA LYS A 8 10.92 -3.80 -6.80
C LYS A 8 10.13 -3.39 -8.04
N ILE A 9 8.84 -3.08 -7.88
CA ILE A 9 7.94 -2.75 -8.99
C ILE A 9 8.30 -1.39 -9.59
N SER A 10 8.58 -0.37 -8.76
CA SER A 10 9.03 0.94 -9.26
C SER A 10 10.37 0.85 -9.99
N THR A 11 11.29 0.02 -9.51
CA THR A 11 12.58 -0.20 -10.20
C THR A 11 12.37 -0.87 -11.55
N ALA A 12 11.54 -1.92 -11.62
CA ALA A 12 11.22 -2.57 -12.89
C ALA A 12 10.55 -1.59 -13.87
N ALA A 13 9.57 -0.81 -13.42
CA ALA A 13 8.92 0.22 -14.23
C ALA A 13 9.91 1.29 -14.71
N ALA A 14 10.83 1.72 -13.84
CA ALA A 14 11.87 2.68 -14.19
C ALA A 14 12.80 2.15 -15.28
N LEU A 15 13.24 0.89 -15.18
CA LEU A 15 14.06 0.24 -16.20
C LEU A 15 13.35 0.16 -17.56
N LEU A 16 12.05 -0.18 -17.55
CA LEU A 16 11.25 -0.25 -18.78
C LEU A 16 11.03 1.12 -19.42
N ALA A 17 10.89 2.18 -18.62
CA ALA A 17 10.71 3.54 -19.10
C ALA A 17 12.03 4.28 -19.40
N ALA A 18 13.17 3.75 -18.97
CA ALA A 18 14.49 4.36 -19.16
C ALA A 18 14.86 4.67 -20.63
N PRO A 19 14.54 3.82 -21.63
CA PRO A 19 14.84 4.14 -23.04
C PRO A 19 14.13 5.41 -23.53
N VAL A 20 12.94 5.69 -23.00
CA VAL A 20 12.10 6.84 -23.38
C VAL A 20 12.47 8.09 -22.58
N LEU A 21 12.57 7.97 -21.25
CA LEU A 21 12.78 9.10 -20.34
C LEU A 21 14.27 9.44 -20.12
N LYS A 22 15.18 8.52 -20.44
CA LYS A 22 16.64 8.70 -20.31
C LYS A 22 17.01 9.18 -18.91
N LYS A 23 17.66 10.34 -18.79
CA LYS A 23 18.09 10.92 -17.50
C LYS A 23 16.92 11.40 -16.65
N ASP A 24 15.78 11.72 -17.25
CA ASP A 24 14.62 12.24 -16.52
C ASP A 24 13.91 11.15 -15.71
N ILE A 25 14.25 9.87 -15.92
CA ILE A 25 13.61 8.72 -15.24
C ILE A 25 13.72 8.77 -13.72
N TRP A 26 14.77 9.41 -13.20
CA TRP A 26 14.99 9.56 -11.77
C TRP A 26 13.88 10.37 -11.09
N ILE A 27 13.22 11.28 -11.82
CA ILE A 27 12.15 12.12 -11.27
C ILE A 27 10.90 11.29 -10.92
N PRO A 28 10.24 10.58 -11.86
CA PRO A 28 9.09 9.74 -11.53
C PRO A 28 9.48 8.58 -10.62
N PHE A 29 10.68 8.01 -10.77
CA PHE A 29 11.16 6.95 -9.88
C PHE A 29 11.26 7.41 -8.42
N ALA A 30 11.94 8.53 -8.18
CA ALA A 30 12.06 9.09 -6.82
C ALA A 30 10.71 9.52 -6.27
N ALA A 31 9.87 10.18 -7.08
CA ALA A 31 8.52 10.56 -6.66
C ALA A 31 7.67 9.35 -6.25
N SER A 32 7.74 8.25 -7.02
CA SER A 32 7.05 7.00 -6.71
C SER A 32 7.52 6.37 -5.39
N LEU A 33 8.78 6.49 -5.01
CA LEU A 33 9.29 5.93 -3.76
C LEU A 33 9.09 6.85 -2.55
N LEU A 34 9.17 8.17 -2.77
CA LEU A 34 9.10 9.17 -1.69
C LEU A 34 7.67 9.54 -1.29
N ILE A 35 6.67 9.13 -2.04
CA ILE A 35 5.27 9.40 -1.69
C ILE A 35 4.88 8.80 -0.32
N ASP A 36 5.44 7.63 0.04
CA ASP A 36 5.22 6.96 1.34
C ASP A 36 5.82 7.69 2.55
N VAL A 37 6.59 8.76 2.32
CA VAL A 37 7.14 9.57 3.42
C VAL A 37 6.01 10.17 4.27
N ASP A 38 4.82 10.41 3.71
CA ASP A 38 3.67 10.90 4.46
C ASP A 38 3.23 9.94 5.58
N HIS A 39 3.21 8.63 5.31
CA HIS A 39 2.91 7.60 6.30
C HIS A 39 3.95 7.59 7.42
N TYR A 40 5.23 7.66 7.08
CA TYR A 40 6.32 7.71 8.06
C TYR A 40 6.25 8.96 8.93
N LEU A 41 6.06 10.14 8.32
CA LEU A 41 5.92 11.41 9.05
C LEU A 41 4.71 11.39 9.97
N TRP A 42 3.57 10.88 9.49
CA TRP A 42 2.37 10.73 10.31
C TRP A 42 2.62 9.81 11.51
N HIS A 43 3.27 8.66 11.30
CA HIS A 43 3.60 7.73 12.38
C HIS A 43 4.56 8.38 13.39
N ALA A 44 5.55 9.11 12.91
CA ALA A 44 6.52 9.79 13.76
C ALA A 44 5.87 10.86 14.66
N VAL A 45 4.93 11.63 14.11
CA VAL A 45 4.17 12.64 14.87
C VAL A 45 3.22 11.98 15.87
N THR A 46 2.49 10.96 15.44
CA THR A 46 1.44 10.29 16.24
C THR A 46 2.03 9.51 17.41
N TYR A 47 3.05 8.69 17.16
CA TYR A 47 3.67 7.82 18.16
C TYR A 47 4.94 8.41 18.77
N ARG A 48 5.29 9.65 18.42
CA ARG A 48 6.47 10.38 18.93
C ARG A 48 7.77 9.58 18.80
N THR A 49 7.94 8.86 17.69
CA THR A 49 9.08 7.98 17.44
C THR A 49 9.59 8.07 16.02
N LEU A 50 10.91 8.18 15.85
CA LEU A 50 11.58 8.16 14.54
C LEU A 50 12.01 6.74 14.14
N SER A 51 11.43 5.71 14.78
CA SER A 51 11.74 4.32 14.45
C SER A 51 11.08 3.92 13.13
N LEU A 52 11.87 3.91 12.05
CA LEU A 52 11.42 3.40 10.76
C LEU A 52 10.90 1.96 10.88
N ARG A 53 11.60 1.10 11.65
CA ARG A 53 11.18 -0.29 11.89
C ARG A 53 9.78 -0.37 12.50
N ALA A 54 9.43 0.52 13.42
CA ALA A 54 8.10 0.56 14.01
C ALA A 54 7.05 0.98 12.97
N ALA A 55 7.31 2.01 12.18
CA ALA A 55 6.41 2.47 11.11
C ALA A 55 6.17 1.38 10.06
N VAL A 56 7.23 0.68 9.61
CA VAL A 56 7.11 -0.44 8.67
C VAL A 56 6.27 -1.57 9.25
N ARG A 57 6.41 -1.89 10.54
CA ARG A 57 5.59 -2.92 11.19
C ARG A 57 4.13 -2.48 11.30
N TYR A 58 3.87 -1.22 11.62
CA TYR A 58 2.52 -0.68 11.75
C TYR A 58 1.75 -0.71 10.43
N PHE A 59 2.37 -0.24 9.33
CA PHE A 59 1.72 -0.21 8.01
C PHE A 59 1.87 -1.50 7.18
N GLY A 60 2.77 -2.40 7.58
CA GLY A 60 3.05 -3.65 6.85
C GLY A 60 2.07 -4.80 7.12
N GLN A 61 1.00 -4.57 7.89
CA GLN A 61 -0.03 -5.55 8.20
C GLN A 61 -0.94 -5.81 6.97
N ALA A 62 -1.66 -6.94 6.93
CA ALA A 62 -2.60 -7.24 5.84
C ALA A 62 -3.82 -6.31 5.82
N ASP A 63 -4.29 -5.89 6.98
CA ASP A 63 -5.42 -4.98 7.14
C ASP A 63 -4.97 -3.77 7.99
N PRO A 64 -4.08 -2.91 7.46
CA PRO A 64 -3.53 -1.79 8.22
C PRO A 64 -4.62 -0.72 8.43
N PRO A 65 -4.52 0.09 9.50
CA PRO A 65 -5.46 1.18 9.76
C PRO A 65 -5.57 2.14 8.57
N GLN A 66 -6.77 2.28 8.02
CA GLN A 66 -7.04 3.16 6.87
C GLN A 66 -7.28 4.59 7.37
N LEU A 67 -6.20 5.34 7.58
CA LEU A 67 -6.26 6.68 8.16
C LEU A 67 -6.02 7.75 7.08
N PRO A 68 -7.03 8.58 6.72
CA PRO A 68 -6.88 9.60 5.69
C PRO A 68 -5.75 10.59 5.95
N LEU A 69 -5.51 10.92 7.23
CA LEU A 69 -4.45 11.84 7.66
C LEU A 69 -3.03 11.29 7.44
N ALA A 70 -2.87 9.96 7.34
CA ALA A 70 -1.59 9.32 7.06
C ALA A 70 -1.24 9.30 5.56
N ARG A 71 -2.16 9.79 4.71
CA ARG A 71 -2.13 9.65 3.24
C ARG A 71 -2.26 10.97 2.51
N LEU A 72 -1.63 12.02 3.03
CA LEU A 72 -1.73 13.36 2.46
C LEU A 72 -1.26 13.41 1.00
N LEU A 73 -0.12 12.81 0.67
CA LEU A 73 0.44 12.85 -0.69
C LEU A 73 -0.34 11.95 -1.66
N HIS A 74 -1.09 11.00 -1.12
CA HIS A 74 -2.01 10.12 -1.85
C HIS A 74 -3.39 10.76 -2.06
N HIS A 75 -3.65 11.91 -1.43
CA HIS A 75 -4.97 12.53 -1.45
C HIS A 75 -5.32 13.07 -2.85
N PRO A 76 -6.52 12.79 -3.39
CA PRO A 76 -6.92 13.23 -4.74
C PRO A 76 -6.78 14.74 -4.97
N LEU A 77 -7.05 15.55 -3.93
CA LEU A 77 -6.87 17.00 -4.02
C LEU A 77 -5.41 17.42 -4.19
N VAL A 78 -4.46 16.74 -3.57
CA VAL A 78 -3.03 17.05 -3.72
C VAL A 78 -2.56 16.71 -5.13
N LEU A 79 -2.95 15.54 -5.63
CA LEU A 79 -2.67 15.12 -7.01
C LEU A 79 -3.33 16.05 -8.03
N GLY A 80 -4.59 16.45 -7.82
CA GLY A 80 -5.32 17.38 -8.67
C GLY A 80 -4.70 18.78 -8.69
N THR A 81 -4.23 19.26 -7.52
CA THR A 81 -3.51 20.54 -7.42
C THR A 81 -2.18 20.49 -8.15
N LEU A 82 -1.42 19.39 -7.99
CA LEU A 82 -0.17 19.20 -8.72
C LEU A 82 -0.39 19.14 -10.24
N LEU A 83 -1.43 18.43 -10.69
CA LEU A 83 -1.84 18.39 -12.10
C LEU A 83 -2.19 19.79 -12.62
N PHE A 84 -3.00 20.55 -11.87
CA PHE A 84 -3.35 21.91 -12.23
C PHE A 84 -2.10 22.78 -12.44
N PHE A 85 -1.14 22.74 -11.52
CA PHE A 85 0.11 23.49 -11.67
C PHE A 85 1.00 22.96 -12.81
N ALA A 86 1.09 21.65 -13.00
CA ALA A 86 1.84 21.05 -14.10
C ALA A 86 1.33 21.55 -15.46
N VAL A 87 0.00 21.58 -15.64
CA VAL A 87 -0.65 22.07 -16.87
C VAL A 87 -0.53 23.60 -16.99
N ARG A 88 -0.88 24.34 -15.95
CA ARG A 88 -0.90 25.82 -15.96
C ARG A 88 0.47 26.43 -16.20
N LEU A 89 1.52 25.80 -15.69
CA LEU A 89 2.91 26.25 -15.83
C LEU A 89 3.62 25.55 -16.99
N ARG A 90 2.97 24.59 -17.67
CA ARG A 90 3.59 23.71 -18.69
C ARG A 90 4.89 23.08 -18.20
N SER A 91 4.95 22.74 -16.91
CA SER A 91 6.16 22.23 -16.28
C SER A 91 6.31 20.73 -16.49
N ARG A 92 7.27 20.35 -17.35
CA ARG A 92 7.66 18.94 -17.57
C ARG A 92 8.05 18.25 -16.27
N VAL A 93 8.77 18.94 -15.39
CA VAL A 93 9.22 18.38 -14.10
C VAL A 93 8.02 18.03 -13.21
N LEU A 94 7.04 18.93 -13.08
CA LEU A 94 5.83 18.65 -12.30
C LEU A 94 5.02 17.50 -12.91
N GLY A 95 4.96 17.42 -14.25
CA GLY A 95 4.32 16.29 -14.95
C GLY A 95 5.01 14.95 -14.65
N LEU A 96 6.34 14.93 -14.60
CA LEU A 96 7.11 13.74 -14.25
C LEU A 96 6.96 13.33 -12.78
N ILE A 97 6.92 14.30 -11.85
CA ILE A 97 6.61 14.03 -10.44
C ILE A 97 5.21 13.40 -10.36
N LEU A 98 4.21 14.04 -10.97
CA LEU A 98 2.84 13.52 -11.00
C LEU A 98 2.77 12.11 -11.57
N ALA A 99 3.50 11.81 -12.65
CA ALA A 99 3.54 10.47 -13.22
C ALA A 99 4.06 9.42 -12.21
N GLY A 100 5.11 9.75 -11.45
CA GLY A 100 5.61 8.89 -10.37
C GLY A 100 4.59 8.68 -9.25
N LEU A 101 3.93 9.76 -8.79
CA LEU A 101 2.91 9.69 -7.76
C LEU A 101 1.70 8.86 -8.21
N LEU A 102 1.20 9.09 -9.42
CA LEU A 102 0.07 8.35 -10.00
C LEU A 102 0.41 6.87 -10.17
N PHE A 103 1.64 6.56 -10.61
CA PHE A 103 2.09 5.18 -10.70
C PHE A 103 2.04 4.51 -9.33
N HIS A 104 2.60 5.12 -8.29
CA HIS A 104 2.53 4.57 -6.94
C HIS A 104 1.09 4.37 -6.46
N VAL A 105 0.24 5.41 -6.56
CA VAL A 105 -1.17 5.33 -6.13
C VAL A 105 -1.91 4.23 -6.89
N SER A 106 -1.60 4.02 -8.17
CA SER A 106 -2.18 2.91 -8.94
C SER A 106 -1.77 1.53 -8.41
N LEU A 107 -0.54 1.36 -7.92
CA LEU A 107 -0.10 0.13 -7.27
C LEU A 107 -0.87 -0.13 -5.97
N ASP A 108 -1.11 0.92 -5.18
CA ASP A 108 -1.89 0.84 -3.96
C ASP A 108 -3.34 0.48 -4.21
N VAL A 109 -3.99 1.15 -5.17
CA VAL A 109 -5.37 0.85 -5.58
C VAL A 109 -5.47 -0.60 -6.06
N PHE A 110 -4.54 -1.04 -6.90
CA PHE A 110 -4.48 -2.42 -7.37
C PHE A 110 -4.31 -3.40 -6.19
N HIS A 111 -3.40 -3.12 -5.28
CA HIS A 111 -3.15 -3.95 -4.11
C HIS A 111 -4.36 -4.06 -3.19
N VAL A 112 -4.98 -2.93 -2.85
CA VAL A 112 -6.20 -2.89 -2.02
C VAL A 112 -7.33 -3.68 -2.70
N SER A 113 -7.50 -3.53 -4.02
CA SER A 113 -8.51 -4.29 -4.77
C SER A 113 -8.27 -5.81 -4.73
N GLN A 114 -7.03 -6.26 -4.90
CA GLN A 114 -6.66 -7.67 -4.80
C GLN A 114 -6.87 -8.21 -3.38
N MET A 115 -6.49 -7.44 -2.35
CA MET A 115 -6.68 -7.84 -0.95
C MET A 115 -8.16 -7.90 -0.57
N ASN A 116 -8.98 -6.96 -1.06
CA ASN A 116 -10.43 -6.99 -0.84
C ASN A 116 -11.09 -8.20 -1.51
N THR A 117 -10.69 -8.51 -2.75
CA THR A 117 -11.15 -9.72 -3.45
C THR A 117 -10.78 -10.97 -2.65
N LEU A 118 -9.52 -11.06 -2.20
CA LEU A 118 -9.06 -12.20 -1.41
C LEU A 118 -9.82 -12.35 -0.08
N LYS A 119 -10.01 -11.23 0.64
CA LYS A 119 -10.78 -11.18 1.87
C LYS A 119 -12.22 -11.65 1.65
N TYR A 120 -12.85 -11.20 0.58
CA TYR A 120 -14.21 -11.63 0.21
C TYR A 120 -14.27 -13.13 -0.07
N THR A 121 -13.37 -13.65 -0.91
CA THR A 121 -13.33 -15.09 -1.25
C THR A 121 -13.09 -15.96 -0.01
N LEU A 122 -12.15 -15.59 0.87
CA LEU A 122 -11.88 -16.35 2.09
C LEU A 122 -13.04 -16.26 3.09
N ARG A 123 -13.72 -15.12 3.17
CA ARG A 123 -14.93 -14.95 4.00
C ARG A 123 -16.06 -15.85 3.53
N GLU A 124 -16.29 -15.90 2.22
CA GLU A 124 -17.28 -16.75 1.58
C GLU A 124 -16.96 -18.24 1.80
N GLN A 125 -15.71 -18.67 1.56
CA GLN A 125 -15.26 -20.03 1.84
C GLN A 125 -15.36 -20.43 3.32
N ALA A 126 -15.31 -19.47 4.23
CA ALA A 126 -15.48 -19.68 5.65
C ALA A 126 -16.95 -19.60 6.11
N ASN A 127 -17.90 -19.33 5.20
CA ASN A 127 -19.32 -19.08 5.51
C ASN A 127 -19.50 -18.00 6.60
N ASN A 128 -18.67 -16.96 6.57
CA ASN A 128 -18.60 -15.91 7.59
C ASN A 128 -18.29 -16.42 9.02
N ASN A 129 -17.75 -17.63 9.17
CA ASN A 129 -17.31 -18.15 10.45
C ASN A 129 -15.81 -17.86 10.66
N CYS A 130 -15.46 -17.42 11.86
CA CYS A 130 -14.07 -17.23 12.25
C CYS A 130 -13.34 -18.58 12.23
N ARG A 131 -12.20 -18.67 11.54
CA ARG A 131 -11.44 -19.93 11.44
C ARG A 131 -10.78 -20.36 12.76
N GLN A 132 -10.65 -19.45 13.72
CA GLN A 132 -10.06 -19.74 15.04
C GLN A 132 -11.10 -20.17 16.08
N CYS A 133 -12.17 -19.38 16.27
CA CYS A 133 -13.18 -19.65 17.29
C CYS A 133 -14.45 -20.34 16.78
N GLY A 134 -14.63 -20.45 15.45
CA GLY A 134 -15.78 -21.10 14.81
C GLY A 134 -17.09 -20.31 14.83
N GLN A 135 -17.15 -19.16 15.51
CA GLN A 135 -18.36 -18.35 15.60
C GLN A 135 -18.61 -17.53 14.33
N HIS A 136 -19.87 -17.22 14.06
CA HIS A 136 -20.31 -16.42 12.93
C HIS A 136 -20.14 -14.92 13.18
N TYR A 137 -19.61 -14.19 12.20
CA TYR A 137 -19.44 -12.74 12.26
C TYR A 137 -19.67 -12.07 10.91
N ASP A 138 -20.38 -10.94 10.91
CA ASP A 138 -20.62 -10.15 9.71
C ASP A 138 -19.34 -9.51 9.12
N ALA A 139 -18.37 -9.24 9.99
CA ALA A 139 -17.12 -8.58 9.66
C ALA A 139 -15.92 -9.41 10.14
N LEU A 140 -15.38 -10.23 9.24
CA LEU A 140 -14.09 -10.90 9.43
C LEU A 140 -12.95 -10.01 8.91
N GLN A 141 -11.80 -10.08 9.59
CA GLN A 141 -10.55 -9.41 9.23
C GLN A 141 -9.58 -10.41 8.57
N LEU A 142 -8.75 -9.90 7.65
CA LEU A 142 -7.76 -10.71 6.96
C LEU A 142 -6.45 -10.70 7.77
N HIS A 143 -6.00 -11.87 8.19
CA HIS A 143 -4.73 -12.05 8.89
C HIS A 143 -3.70 -12.70 7.96
N THR A 144 -2.44 -12.24 8.02
CA THR A 144 -1.33 -12.84 7.27
C THR A 144 -0.65 -13.92 8.11
N LEU A 145 -0.67 -15.17 7.64
CA LEU A 145 0.07 -16.27 8.25
C LEU A 145 1.53 -16.31 7.77
N HIS A 146 1.74 -16.07 6.47
CA HIS A 146 3.04 -16.16 5.83
C HIS A 146 3.27 -14.97 4.90
N PHE A 147 4.45 -14.34 5.02
CA PHE A 147 4.85 -13.29 4.08
C PHE A 147 5.52 -13.92 2.86
N SER A 148 4.92 -13.75 1.68
CA SER A 148 5.58 -14.16 0.45
C SER A 148 6.80 -13.29 0.17
N LYS A 149 7.91 -13.93 -0.24
CA LYS A 149 9.10 -13.23 -0.77
C LYS A 149 8.96 -12.93 -2.27
N ASN A 150 8.00 -13.56 -2.93
CA ASN A 150 7.78 -13.51 -4.38
C ASN A 150 6.53 -12.70 -4.71
N LEU A 151 6.68 -11.71 -5.61
CA LEU A 151 5.60 -10.84 -6.08
C LEU A 151 4.46 -11.62 -6.76
N LEU A 152 4.75 -12.77 -7.37
CA LEU A 152 3.77 -13.57 -8.09
C LEU A 152 2.84 -14.36 -7.16
N THR A 153 3.32 -14.74 -5.98
CA THR A 153 2.56 -15.58 -5.03
C THR A 153 2.04 -14.78 -3.83
N ARG A 154 2.23 -13.45 -3.81
CA ARG A 154 1.86 -12.60 -2.67
C ARG A 154 0.37 -12.60 -2.33
N TYR A 155 -0.48 -12.96 -3.29
CA TYR A 155 -1.93 -13.07 -3.13
C TYR A 155 -2.42 -14.52 -3.01
N ASN A 156 -1.53 -15.48 -2.75
CA ASN A 156 -1.92 -16.87 -2.55
C ASN A 156 -2.82 -16.97 -1.31
N PRO A 157 -4.06 -17.50 -1.44
CA PRO A 157 -4.98 -17.64 -0.31
C PRO A 157 -4.43 -18.44 0.87
N GLU A 158 -3.51 -19.39 0.63
CA GLU A 158 -2.89 -20.21 1.68
C GLU A 158 -2.06 -19.39 2.69
N TYR A 159 -1.67 -18.17 2.32
CA TYR A 159 -0.89 -17.30 3.19
C TYR A 159 -1.75 -16.44 4.11
N PHE A 160 -3.07 -16.55 4.02
CA PHE A 160 -4.00 -15.71 4.74
C PHE A 160 -5.10 -16.53 5.39
N ILE A 161 -5.67 -15.98 6.46
CA ILE A 161 -6.79 -16.55 7.17
C ILE A 161 -7.76 -15.43 7.56
N VAL A 162 -9.05 -15.75 7.64
CA VAL A 162 -10.08 -14.81 8.10
C VAL A 162 -10.41 -15.07 9.56
N LEU A 163 -10.29 -14.03 10.38
CA LEU A 163 -10.48 -14.07 11.84
C LEU A 163 -11.52 -13.03 12.27
N CYS A 164 -12.19 -13.25 13.39
CA CYS A 164 -12.96 -12.19 14.05
C CYS A 164 -11.99 -11.16 14.66
N PRO A 165 -12.45 -9.92 14.96
CA PRO A 165 -11.60 -8.87 15.49
C PRO A 165 -10.81 -9.29 16.75
N ASP A 166 -11.45 -10.00 17.68
CA ASP A 166 -10.80 -10.42 18.93
C ASP A 166 -9.70 -11.46 18.68
N CYS A 167 -9.96 -12.48 17.85
CA CYS A 167 -8.95 -13.47 17.49
C CYS A 167 -7.84 -12.87 16.63
N HIS A 168 -8.15 -11.85 15.81
CA HIS A 168 -7.17 -11.15 15.00
C HIS A 168 -6.19 -10.36 15.88
N GLU A 169 -6.69 -9.62 16.87
CA GLU A 169 -5.85 -8.89 17.83
C GLU A 169 -4.96 -9.83 18.64
N GLN A 170 -5.51 -10.96 19.13
CA GLN A 170 -4.74 -11.99 19.83
C GLN A 170 -3.63 -12.60 18.97
N ALA A 171 -3.83 -12.72 17.65
CA ALA A 171 -2.84 -13.28 16.74
C ALA A 171 -1.63 -12.34 16.49
N HIS A 172 -1.68 -11.07 16.92
CA HIS A 172 -0.57 -10.12 16.85
C HIS A 172 0.28 -10.04 18.14
N VAL A 173 -0.12 -10.75 19.20
CA VAL A 173 0.58 -10.82 20.50
C VAL A 173 1.60 -11.96 20.51
#